data_AF-A0A8I0CNV8-F1
#
_entry.id   AF-A0A8I0CNV8-F1
#
_cell.length_a   1.000
_cell.length_b   1.000
_cell.length_c   1.000
_cell.angle_alpha   90.00
_cell.angle_beta   90.00
_cell.angle_gamma   90.00
#
_symmetry.space_group_name_H-M   'P 1'
#
loop_
_entity.id
_entity.type
_entity.pdbx_description
1 polymer ?
#
loop_
_entity_poly.entity_id
_entity_poly.type
_entity_poly.pdbx_seq_one_letter_code
_entity_poly.pdbx_strand_id
1 'polypeptide(L)'
;MTALQLIQTVVAGQRHRHPGDDDAAIMRRFDDGLVRLRDGTRLRPSDPLRPGTDMWFYRMPAEERPNPFPLHELERDAATLVVHKPPFMATLPRGDHITQTALVRARVDWDLPDLAPAHRLDRLTRGVLLFTTRPEVRGAYQRLFEQRAVHKEYEAVTMPPPGVTLRKGDDATLPPAAFGHSGTGGAVDRDEAGPPAAVGKAGTGGSVDREELCPPATFDLPAGALHPDSPPQRLPAPTPERPWRTEHRMMKLRGHLSAHLEDGEPNAVTDITGVRVADASEVGVAGEGPRLVWRLQPRTGRTHQLRLTMRLLGMPIVDDPIYAEISDVALHDLEAPLPYVPFIDEEDHSRPMGLTAKVLAFTDPLTGEDRRIETPY
;
A
#
# COMPACT_ATOMS: atom_id res chain seq x y z
N MET A 1 42.62 10.79 -4.39
CA MET A 1 41.70 9.87 -3.68
C MET A 1 41.70 8.55 -4.43
N THR A 2 41.96 7.45 -3.75
CA THR A 2 41.94 6.11 -4.37
C THR A 2 40.53 5.53 -4.39
N ALA A 3 40.34 4.45 -5.16
CA ALA A 3 39.09 3.70 -5.15
C ALA A 3 38.70 3.18 -3.77
N LEU A 4 39.66 2.65 -3.00
CA LEU A 4 39.43 2.19 -1.64
C LEU A 4 38.95 3.34 -0.73
N GLN A 5 39.64 4.48 -0.74
CA GLN A 5 39.30 5.64 0.09
C GLN A 5 37.89 6.17 -0.20
N LEU A 6 37.46 6.15 -1.47
CA LEU A 6 36.10 6.51 -1.84
C LEU A 6 35.07 5.55 -1.28
N ILE A 7 35.26 4.24 -1.48
CA ILE A 7 34.29 3.26 -0.99
C ILE A 7 34.21 3.29 0.54
N GLN A 8 35.34 3.39 1.24
CA GLN A 8 35.36 3.53 2.70
C GLN A 8 34.58 4.77 3.16
N THR A 9 34.79 5.91 2.50
CA THR A 9 34.08 7.16 2.83
C THR A 9 32.57 7.02 2.58
N VAL A 10 32.18 6.46 1.44
CA VAL A 10 30.77 6.27 1.07
C VAL A 10 30.09 5.26 2.01
N VAL A 11 30.75 4.15 2.36
CA VAL A 11 30.24 3.13 3.28
C VAL A 11 30.15 3.65 4.71
N ALA A 12 31.15 4.40 5.19
CA ALA A 12 31.13 5.02 6.51
C ALA A 12 30.04 6.10 6.64
N GLY A 13 29.70 6.80 5.54
CA GLY A 13 28.65 7.81 5.51
C GLY A 13 27.22 7.27 5.38
N GLN A 14 27.02 5.94 5.35
CA GLN A 14 25.68 5.36 5.21
C GLN A 14 24.88 5.48 6.52
N ARG A 15 23.65 5.98 6.41
CA ARG A 15 22.72 6.09 7.54
C ARG A 15 22.33 4.72 8.13
N HIS A 16 22.18 3.71 7.29
CA HIS A 16 21.83 2.33 7.67
C HIS A 16 22.86 1.37 7.08
N ARG A 17 23.97 1.18 7.80
CA ARG A 17 25.09 0.33 7.41
C ARG A 17 24.95 -1.07 8.02
N HIS A 18 25.14 -2.12 7.22
CA HIS A 18 25.27 -3.46 7.77
C HIS A 18 26.53 -3.53 8.66
N PRO A 19 26.47 -4.11 9.88
CA PRO A 19 27.64 -4.19 10.77
C PRO A 19 28.85 -4.88 10.13
N GLY A 20 28.59 -5.90 9.31
CA GLY A 20 29.60 -6.62 8.52
C GLY A 20 30.00 -5.96 7.20
N ASP A 21 29.50 -4.76 6.86
CA ASP A 21 30.01 -3.96 5.73
C ASP A 21 31.26 -3.17 6.15
N ASP A 22 32.26 -3.90 6.62
CA ASP A 22 33.52 -3.38 7.17
C ASP A 22 34.64 -3.32 6.11
N ASP A 23 35.83 -2.88 6.51
CA ASP A 23 37.00 -2.78 5.62
C ASP A 23 37.36 -4.13 4.99
N ALA A 24 37.18 -5.25 5.71
CA ALA A 24 37.44 -6.57 5.18
C ALA A 24 36.43 -6.93 4.07
N ALA A 25 35.15 -6.60 4.27
CA ALA A 25 34.13 -6.75 3.23
C ALA A 25 34.41 -5.85 2.02
N ILE A 26 34.88 -4.61 2.23
CA ILE A 26 35.28 -3.72 1.14
C ILE A 26 36.43 -4.32 0.34
N MET A 27 37.47 -4.84 1.01
CA MET A 27 38.59 -5.48 0.33
C MET A 27 38.17 -6.72 -0.46
N ARG A 28 37.33 -7.59 0.11
CA ARG A 28 36.76 -8.75 -0.60
C ARG A 28 36.06 -8.36 -1.91
N ARG A 29 35.35 -7.22 -1.94
CA ARG A 29 34.71 -6.74 -3.19
C ARG A 29 35.71 -6.41 -4.29
N PHE A 30 36.87 -5.87 -3.93
CA PHE A 30 37.94 -5.65 -4.90
C PHE A 30 38.47 -6.99 -5.42
N ASP A 31 38.69 -7.95 -4.51
CA ASP A 31 39.19 -9.29 -4.86
C ASP A 31 38.21 -10.04 -5.79
N ASP A 32 36.91 -9.96 -5.51
CA ASP A 32 35.84 -10.55 -6.32
C ASP A 32 35.64 -9.78 -7.65
N GLY A 33 36.24 -8.59 -7.79
CA GLY A 33 36.06 -7.68 -8.91
C GLY A 33 34.63 -7.16 -9.03
N LEU A 34 33.99 -6.90 -7.89
CA LEU A 34 32.68 -6.26 -7.78
C LEU A 34 32.78 -4.72 -7.75
N VAL A 35 34.00 -4.17 -7.70
CA VAL A 35 34.26 -2.74 -7.86
C VAL A 35 34.68 -2.46 -9.30
N ARG A 36 33.86 -1.71 -10.04
CA ARG A 36 34.02 -1.52 -11.48
C ARG A 36 33.80 -0.07 -11.92
N LEU A 37 34.45 0.33 -12.99
CA LEU A 37 34.08 1.53 -13.74
C LEU A 37 32.78 1.29 -14.52
N ARG A 38 32.19 2.38 -15.03
CA ARG A 38 30.96 2.33 -15.84
C ARG A 38 31.05 1.45 -17.09
N ASP A 39 32.22 1.31 -17.67
CA ASP A 39 32.49 0.43 -18.81
C ASP A 39 32.72 -1.05 -18.42
N GLY A 40 32.64 -1.37 -17.13
CA GLY A 40 32.82 -2.72 -16.59
C GLY A 40 34.26 -3.06 -16.18
N THR A 41 35.23 -2.16 -16.40
CA THR A 41 36.63 -2.34 -16.00
C THR A 41 36.75 -2.53 -14.49
N ARG A 42 37.41 -3.60 -14.04
CA ARG A 42 37.65 -3.86 -12.61
C ARG A 42 38.67 -2.86 -12.06
N LEU A 43 38.37 -2.26 -10.92
CA LEU A 43 39.31 -1.39 -10.19
C LEU A 43 40.09 -2.19 -9.15
N ARG A 44 41.30 -1.74 -8.83
CA ARG A 44 42.12 -2.17 -7.69
C ARG A 44 41.98 -1.16 -6.55
N PRO A 45 42.22 -1.56 -5.29
CA PRO A 45 42.10 -0.66 -4.13
C PRO A 45 42.94 0.62 -4.24
N SER A 46 44.13 0.51 -4.83
CA SER A 46 45.10 1.60 -4.99
C SER A 46 44.87 2.47 -6.23
N ASP A 47 43.91 2.13 -7.11
CA ASP A 47 43.71 2.86 -8.35
C ASP A 47 43.29 4.32 -8.06
N PRO A 48 43.95 5.30 -8.67
CA PRO A 48 43.62 6.70 -8.48
C PRO A 48 42.34 7.07 -9.24
N LEU A 49 41.46 7.81 -8.58
CA LEU A 49 40.23 8.31 -9.20
C LEU A 49 40.32 9.81 -9.49
N ARG A 50 39.77 10.19 -10.64
CA ARG A 50 39.60 11.59 -11.03
C ARG A 50 38.18 12.05 -10.69
N PRO A 51 37.97 13.31 -10.28
CA PRO A 51 36.63 13.88 -10.17
C PRO A 51 35.81 13.64 -11.44
N GLY A 52 34.55 13.26 -11.29
CA GLY A 52 33.67 12.87 -12.41
C GLY A 52 33.79 11.43 -12.89
N THR A 53 34.58 10.58 -12.20
CA THR A 53 34.64 9.14 -12.51
C THR A 53 33.43 8.41 -11.92
N ASP A 54 32.66 7.74 -12.78
CA ASP A 54 31.56 6.84 -12.38
C ASP A 54 32.11 5.45 -12.03
N MET A 55 31.79 4.95 -10.84
CA MET A 55 32.06 3.56 -10.44
C MET A 55 30.81 2.87 -9.90
N TRP A 56 30.82 1.54 -9.97
CA TRP A 56 29.80 0.64 -9.44
C TRP A 56 30.44 -0.28 -8.40
N PHE A 57 29.75 -0.42 -7.27
CA PHE A 57 30.00 -1.47 -6.30
C PHE A 57 28.68 -1.86 -5.63
N TYR A 58 28.59 -3.08 -5.13
CA TYR A 58 27.42 -3.54 -4.38
C TYR A 58 27.68 -3.44 -2.88
N ARG A 59 26.87 -2.62 -2.19
CA ARG A 59 26.87 -2.59 -0.73
C ARG A 59 26.29 -3.88 -0.16
N MET A 60 26.69 -4.22 1.06
CA MET A 60 25.97 -5.24 1.82
C MET A 60 24.71 -4.59 2.37
N PRO A 61 23.50 -5.06 2.02
CA PRO A 61 22.27 -4.52 2.60
C PRO A 61 22.30 -4.67 4.12
N ALA A 62 21.80 -3.66 4.85
CA ALA A 62 21.55 -3.81 6.27
C ALA A 62 20.54 -4.96 6.51
N GLU A 63 20.63 -5.60 7.67
CA GLU A 63 19.64 -6.61 8.06
C GLU A 63 18.27 -5.94 8.15
N GLU A 64 17.28 -6.56 7.51
CA GLU A 64 15.90 -6.10 7.53
C GLU A 64 15.05 -7.09 8.31
N ARG A 65 14.12 -6.56 9.12
CA ARG A 65 13.09 -7.39 9.76
C ARG A 65 12.30 -8.12 8.66
N PRO A 66 12.27 -9.46 8.66
CA PRO A 66 11.48 -10.20 7.69
C PRO A 66 10.01 -9.83 7.81
N ASN A 67 9.33 -9.71 6.67
CA ASN A 67 7.87 -9.64 6.67
C ASN A 67 7.32 -11.03 7.07
N PRO A 68 6.46 -11.14 8.10
CA PRO A 68 5.94 -12.43 8.53
C PRO A 68 4.98 -13.07 7.51
N PHE A 69 4.48 -12.29 6.56
CA PHE A 69 3.56 -12.76 5.52
C PHE A 69 4.33 -13.16 4.27
N PRO A 70 4.11 -14.38 3.75
CA PRO A 70 4.80 -14.85 2.55
C PRO A 70 4.26 -14.15 1.28
N LEU A 71 5.11 -14.11 0.27
CA LEU A 71 4.71 -13.73 -1.08
C LEU A 71 4.10 -14.96 -1.77
N HIS A 72 2.88 -14.83 -2.31
CA HIS A 72 2.21 -15.94 -2.98
C HIS A 72 2.23 -15.76 -4.50
N GLU A 73 2.67 -16.77 -5.23
CA GLU A 73 2.49 -16.84 -6.68
C GLU A 73 1.01 -17.12 -7.00
N LEU A 74 0.42 -16.32 -7.89
CA LEU A 74 -0.96 -16.50 -8.38
C LEU A 74 -0.96 -17.17 -9.76
N GLU A 75 -0.09 -16.69 -10.65
CA GLU A 75 0.05 -17.19 -12.01
C GLU A 75 1.48 -16.95 -12.49
N ARG A 76 2.04 -17.88 -13.26
CA ARG A 76 3.35 -17.73 -13.87
C ARG A 76 3.35 -18.32 -15.27
N ASP A 77 3.90 -17.56 -16.20
CA ASP A 77 4.12 -17.99 -17.59
C ASP A 77 5.53 -17.59 -18.06
N ALA A 78 5.82 -17.75 -19.36
CA ALA A 78 7.13 -17.43 -19.92
C ALA A 78 7.47 -15.93 -19.91
N ALA A 79 6.48 -15.03 -19.95
CA ALA A 79 6.64 -13.58 -20.01
C ALA A 79 6.32 -12.87 -18.70
N THR A 80 5.47 -13.45 -17.85
CA THR A 80 4.93 -12.80 -16.65
C THR A 80 4.94 -13.69 -15.42
N LEU A 81 4.98 -13.02 -14.27
CA LEU A 81 4.74 -13.59 -12.95
C LEU A 81 3.76 -12.67 -12.24
N VAL A 82 2.62 -13.21 -11.82
CA VAL A 82 1.62 -12.50 -11.04
C VAL A 82 1.63 -13.03 -9.63
N VAL A 83 1.69 -12.14 -8.65
CA VAL A 83 1.75 -12.49 -7.23
C VAL A 83 0.67 -11.79 -6.44
N HIS A 84 0.29 -12.37 -5.30
CA HIS A 84 -0.34 -11.63 -4.22
C HIS A 84 0.76 -11.05 -3.33
N LYS A 85 0.95 -9.74 -3.40
CA LYS A 85 1.86 -9.02 -2.51
C LYS A 85 1.18 -8.88 -1.13
N PRO A 86 1.79 -9.38 -0.03
CA PRO A 86 1.23 -9.18 1.30
C PRO A 86 1.27 -7.70 1.74
N PRO A 87 0.55 -7.33 2.82
CA PRO A 87 0.72 -6.02 3.45
C PRO A 87 2.14 -5.88 4.02
N PHE A 88 2.53 -4.65 4.37
CA PHE A 88 3.85 -4.29 4.92
C PHE A 88 5.06 -4.53 3.99
N MET A 89 4.88 -5.15 2.83
CA MET A 89 5.94 -5.41 1.84
C MET A 89 6.01 -4.33 0.77
N ALA A 90 7.18 -3.70 0.57
CA ALA A 90 7.36 -2.74 -0.51
C ALA A 90 7.50 -3.47 -1.85
N THR A 91 7.01 -2.87 -2.95
CA THR A 91 7.17 -3.47 -4.29
C THR A 91 8.64 -3.48 -4.73
N LEU A 92 9.33 -2.36 -4.54
CA LEU A 92 10.69 -2.10 -5.04
C LEU A 92 11.62 -1.70 -3.90
N PRO A 93 12.93 -2.02 -4.00
CA PRO A 93 13.95 -1.54 -3.08
C PRO A 93 13.96 -0.01 -2.96
N ARG A 94 13.78 0.51 -1.76
CA ARG A 94 13.87 1.94 -1.43
C ARG A 94 14.08 2.15 0.07
N GLY A 95 15.02 3.04 0.41
CA GLY A 95 15.25 3.44 1.79
C GLY A 95 15.65 2.23 2.63
N ASP A 96 14.83 1.94 3.64
CA ASP A 96 15.08 0.87 4.62
C ASP A 96 14.52 -0.49 4.18
N HIS A 97 13.84 -0.55 3.03
CA HIS A 97 13.38 -1.79 2.41
C HIS A 97 14.22 -2.09 1.17
N ILE A 98 15.20 -2.97 1.28
CA ILE A 98 16.07 -3.39 0.17
C ILE A 98 15.82 -4.85 -0.14
N THR A 99 15.98 -5.73 0.84
CA THR A 99 15.94 -7.18 0.68
C THR A 99 14.55 -7.78 0.89
N GLN A 100 13.71 -7.19 1.75
CA GLN A 100 12.36 -7.68 2.05
C GLN A 100 11.29 -7.03 1.15
N THR A 101 11.65 -6.78 -0.12
CA THR A 101 10.71 -6.24 -1.13
C THR A 101 10.17 -7.34 -2.02
N ALA A 102 8.97 -7.16 -2.57
CA ALA A 102 8.34 -8.15 -3.45
C ALA A 102 9.25 -8.51 -4.62
N LEU A 103 9.90 -7.53 -5.24
CA LEU A 103 10.85 -7.76 -6.32
C LEU A 103 12.04 -8.62 -5.85
N VAL A 104 12.73 -8.23 -4.77
CA VAL A 104 13.97 -8.92 -4.36
C VAL A 104 13.67 -10.32 -3.84
N ARG A 105 12.62 -10.48 -3.03
CA ARG A 105 12.12 -11.79 -2.60
C ARG A 105 11.81 -12.68 -3.79
N ALA A 106 11.01 -12.20 -4.76
CA ALA A 106 10.68 -12.99 -5.94
C ALA A 106 11.89 -13.37 -6.79
N ARG A 107 12.89 -12.47 -6.93
CA ARG A 107 14.13 -12.77 -7.66
C ARG A 107 14.95 -13.87 -6.98
N VAL A 108 15.08 -13.79 -5.65
CA VAL A 108 15.94 -14.69 -4.86
C VAL A 108 15.25 -16.02 -4.61
N ASP A 109 14.00 -16.00 -4.12
CA ASP A 109 13.26 -17.19 -3.71
C ASP A 109 12.86 -18.06 -4.91
N TRP A 110 12.65 -17.46 -6.08
CA TRP A 110 12.18 -18.17 -7.29
C TRP A 110 13.18 -18.18 -8.45
N ASP A 111 14.42 -17.76 -8.20
CA ASP A 111 15.53 -17.73 -9.18
C ASP A 111 15.16 -17.03 -10.50
N LEU A 112 14.71 -15.77 -10.37
CA LEU A 112 14.22 -14.95 -11.48
C LEU A 112 15.00 -13.63 -11.58
N PRO A 113 16.31 -13.64 -11.91
CA PRO A 113 17.17 -12.45 -11.81
C PRO A 113 16.70 -11.26 -12.67
N ASP A 114 16.02 -11.53 -13.79
CA ASP A 114 15.52 -10.54 -14.73
C ASP A 114 14.11 -10.02 -14.44
N LEU A 115 13.51 -10.43 -13.31
CA LEU A 115 12.18 -9.98 -12.94
C LEU A 115 12.11 -8.45 -12.85
N ALA A 116 11.05 -7.84 -13.35
CA ALA A 116 10.81 -6.40 -13.21
C ALA A 116 9.32 -6.12 -13.05
N PRO A 117 8.91 -5.20 -12.16
CA PRO A 117 7.49 -4.91 -11.98
C PRO A 117 6.92 -4.15 -13.18
N ALA A 118 5.74 -4.56 -13.64
CA ALA A 118 4.97 -3.82 -14.64
C ALA A 118 4.23 -2.62 -14.02
N HIS A 119 3.87 -2.74 -12.73
CA HIS A 119 3.32 -1.66 -11.92
C HIS A 119 3.75 -1.80 -10.46
N ARG A 120 3.33 -0.88 -9.60
CA ARG A 120 3.62 -0.94 -8.17
C ARG A 120 2.37 -0.82 -7.31
N LEU A 121 2.44 -1.45 -6.15
CA LEU A 121 1.55 -1.21 -5.03
C LEU A 121 2.31 -0.48 -3.92
N ASP A 122 1.58 0.32 -3.13
CA ASP A 122 2.12 0.90 -1.92
C ASP A 122 2.44 -0.20 -0.89
N ARG A 123 3.34 0.11 0.05
CA ARG A 123 3.89 -0.89 0.97
C ARG A 123 2.80 -1.62 1.76
N LEU A 124 1.84 -0.85 2.28
CA LEU A 124 0.75 -1.37 3.10
C LEU A 124 -0.37 -2.02 2.29
N THR A 125 -0.52 -1.67 1.01
CA THR A 125 -1.56 -2.23 0.13
C THR A 125 -1.21 -3.67 -0.23
N ARG A 126 -2.10 -4.62 0.04
CA ARG A 126 -1.93 -6.01 -0.40
C ARG A 126 -2.59 -6.25 -1.76
N GLY A 127 -2.35 -7.41 -2.37
CA GLY A 127 -3.09 -7.85 -3.56
C GLY A 127 -2.25 -8.05 -4.82
N VAL A 128 -2.93 -8.08 -5.96
CA VAL A 128 -2.37 -8.48 -7.26
C VAL A 128 -1.26 -7.54 -7.71
N LEU A 129 -0.08 -8.10 -7.97
CA LEU A 129 1.09 -7.42 -8.50
C LEU A 129 1.67 -8.20 -9.68
N LEU A 130 1.78 -7.54 -10.83
CA LEU A 130 2.32 -8.10 -12.06
C LEU A 130 3.81 -7.76 -12.24
N PHE A 131 4.61 -8.79 -12.48
CA PHE A 131 5.98 -8.72 -12.94
C PHE A 131 6.13 -9.28 -14.35
N THR A 132 7.12 -8.75 -15.07
CA THR A 132 7.65 -9.36 -16.29
C THR A 132 8.90 -10.14 -15.98
N THR A 133 9.05 -11.34 -16.54
CA THR A 133 10.16 -12.27 -16.25
C THR A 133 11.44 -11.98 -17.04
N ARG A 134 11.35 -11.25 -18.15
CA ARG A 134 12.46 -11.04 -19.10
C ARG A 134 12.52 -9.62 -19.67
N PRO A 135 13.72 -9.09 -20.02
CA PRO A 135 13.89 -7.69 -20.43
C PRO A 135 13.08 -7.26 -21.65
N GLU A 136 12.97 -8.12 -22.65
CA GLU A 136 12.39 -7.82 -23.96
C GLU A 136 10.87 -7.54 -23.91
N VAL A 137 10.16 -8.03 -22.89
CA VAL A 137 8.70 -7.81 -22.75
C VAL A 137 8.34 -6.63 -21.86
N ARG A 138 9.29 -6.10 -21.07
CA ARG A 138 9.06 -5.04 -20.06
C ARG A 138 8.28 -3.85 -20.61
N GLY A 139 8.73 -3.32 -21.76
CA GLY A 139 8.12 -2.15 -22.37
C GLY A 139 6.69 -2.39 -22.88
N ALA A 140 6.33 -3.63 -23.25
CA ALA A 140 4.97 -3.95 -23.67
C ALA A 140 3.99 -3.87 -22.48
N TYR A 141 4.32 -4.53 -21.37
CA TYR A 141 3.46 -4.53 -20.18
C TYR A 141 3.46 -3.19 -19.42
N GLN A 142 4.60 -2.48 -19.36
CA GLN A 142 4.63 -1.14 -18.77
C GLN A 142 3.73 -0.14 -19.52
N ARG A 143 3.72 -0.21 -20.86
CA ARG A 143 2.85 0.62 -21.69
C ARG A 143 1.36 0.43 -21.39
N LEU A 144 0.92 -0.77 -20.99
CA LEU A 144 -0.48 -0.98 -20.60
C LEU A 144 -0.89 -0.05 -19.45
N PHE A 145 -0.03 0.12 -18.43
CA PHE A 145 -0.31 1.00 -17.30
C PHE A 145 -0.18 2.47 -17.66
N GLU A 146 0.81 2.83 -18.49
CA GLU A 146 1.00 4.20 -19.00
C GLU A 146 -0.21 4.68 -19.81
N GLN A 147 -0.72 3.80 -20.69
CA GLN A 147 -1.88 4.06 -21.55
C GLN A 147 -3.22 3.87 -20.84
N ARG A 148 -3.21 3.46 -19.57
CA ARG A 148 -4.43 3.15 -18.78
C ARG A 148 -5.31 2.05 -19.42
N ALA A 149 -4.67 1.13 -20.14
CA ALA A 149 -5.31 -0.03 -20.77
C ALA A 149 -5.56 -1.20 -19.79
N VAL A 150 -5.21 -1.02 -18.51
CA VAL A 150 -5.42 -2.02 -17.45
C VAL A 150 -6.61 -1.61 -16.59
N HIS A 151 -7.61 -2.47 -16.53
CA HIS A 151 -8.68 -2.39 -15.55
C HIS A 151 -8.17 -2.89 -14.19
N LYS A 152 -8.41 -2.10 -13.14
CA LYS A 152 -8.00 -2.43 -11.78
C LYS A 152 -9.20 -2.28 -10.85
N GLU A 153 -9.42 -3.29 -10.03
CA GLU A 153 -10.43 -3.26 -8.97
C GLU A 153 -9.73 -3.42 -7.62
N TYR A 154 -10.13 -2.58 -6.67
CA TYR A 154 -9.65 -2.62 -5.30
C TYR A 154 -10.82 -2.79 -4.35
N GLU A 155 -10.58 -3.50 -3.24
CA GLU A 155 -11.46 -3.51 -2.09
C GLU A 155 -10.83 -2.66 -0.98
N ALA A 156 -11.57 -1.65 -0.52
CA ALA A 156 -11.21 -0.87 0.66
C ALA A 156 -12.18 -1.19 1.79
N VAL A 157 -11.64 -1.50 2.97
CA VAL A 157 -12.41 -1.87 4.15
C VAL A 157 -12.47 -0.67 5.09
N THR A 158 -13.68 -0.29 5.51
CA THR A 158 -13.90 0.81 6.46
C THR A 158 -14.77 0.34 7.62
N MET A 159 -14.75 1.11 8.71
CA MET A 159 -15.80 0.98 9.71
C MET A 159 -17.13 1.49 9.13
N PRO A 160 -18.28 0.97 9.59
CA PRO A 160 -19.55 1.65 9.41
C PRO A 160 -19.45 3.06 9.99
N PRO A 161 -20.07 4.09 9.37
CA PRO A 161 -20.02 5.43 9.92
C PRO A 161 -20.62 5.49 11.33
N PRO A 162 -20.18 6.41 12.22
CA PRO A 162 -20.74 6.55 13.56
C PRO A 162 -22.26 6.72 13.54
N GLY A 163 -22.96 6.00 14.41
CA GLY A 163 -24.43 6.02 14.46
C GLY A 163 -25.12 5.16 13.40
N VAL A 164 -24.37 4.55 12.48
CA VAL A 164 -24.90 3.59 11.51
C VAL A 164 -24.89 2.19 12.11
N THR A 165 -26.05 1.73 12.56
CA THR A 165 -26.26 0.29 12.80
C THR A 165 -26.57 -0.37 11.47
N LEU A 166 -25.71 -1.28 11.02
CA LEU A 166 -26.01 -2.12 9.87
C LEU A 166 -27.20 -3.01 10.23
N ARG A 167 -28.26 -2.90 9.44
CA ARG A 167 -29.50 -3.66 9.64
C ARG A 167 -29.59 -4.77 8.61
N LYS A 168 -30.34 -5.80 8.97
CA LYS A 168 -30.86 -6.79 8.03
C LYS A 168 -31.78 -6.08 7.02
N GLY A 169 -31.72 -6.46 5.74
CA GLY A 169 -32.29 -5.71 4.61
C GLY A 169 -33.69 -5.12 4.78
N ASP A 170 -33.80 -3.80 4.56
CA ASP A 170 -34.50 -3.14 3.41
C ASP A 170 -34.73 -1.64 3.63
N ASP A 171 -34.47 -1.09 4.83
CA ASP A 171 -34.61 0.36 5.04
C ASP A 171 -33.63 0.90 6.09
N ALA A 172 -32.46 1.34 5.62
CA ALA A 172 -31.47 2.03 6.43
C ALA A 172 -31.78 3.54 6.45
N THR A 173 -32.81 3.93 7.19
CA THR A 173 -32.98 5.35 7.55
C THR A 173 -32.04 5.69 8.70
N LEU A 174 -31.06 6.57 8.45
CA LEU A 174 -30.14 7.09 9.47
C LEU A 174 -30.69 8.36 10.13
N PRO A 175 -30.52 8.51 11.46
CA PRO A 175 -30.87 9.75 12.14
C PRO A 175 -29.92 10.89 11.73
N PRO A 176 -30.40 12.15 11.71
CA PRO A 176 -29.57 13.31 11.40
C PRO A 176 -28.47 13.52 12.45
N ALA A 177 -27.30 13.94 11.95
CA ALA A 177 -26.04 14.14 12.65
C ALA A 177 -26.15 14.94 13.96
N ALA A 178 -25.54 14.43 15.02
CA ALA A 178 -25.18 15.20 16.20
C ALA A 178 -23.68 15.55 16.13
N PHE A 179 -23.37 16.73 15.60
CA PHE A 179 -22.13 17.43 15.90
C PHE A 179 -22.47 18.81 16.42
N GLY A 180 -22.57 18.90 17.74
CA GLY A 180 -22.49 20.15 18.51
C GLY A 180 -21.47 19.91 19.61
N HIS A 181 -20.27 20.48 19.48
CA HIS A 181 -19.33 20.56 20.59
C HIS A 181 -19.66 21.80 21.43
N SER A 182 -20.00 21.60 22.70
CA SER A 182 -19.75 22.58 23.75
C SER A 182 -19.72 21.90 25.13
N GLY A 183 -18.57 22.00 25.81
CA GLY A 183 -18.53 22.32 27.24
C GLY A 183 -18.46 21.20 28.27
N THR A 184 -17.23 20.94 28.72
CA THR A 184 -16.76 20.87 30.13
C THR A 184 -17.32 19.85 31.13
N GLY A 185 -16.39 19.05 31.69
CA GLY A 185 -16.23 18.92 33.15
C GLY A 185 -16.22 17.51 33.74
N GLY A 186 -15.15 17.18 34.48
CA GLY A 186 -15.22 16.29 35.65
C GLY A 186 -14.44 14.97 35.58
N ALA A 187 -13.26 14.96 36.19
CA ALA A 187 -12.42 13.79 36.48
C ALA A 187 -13.02 12.87 37.57
N VAL A 188 -12.72 11.56 37.57
CA VAL A 188 -12.25 10.78 38.75
C VAL A 188 -11.42 9.55 38.30
N ASP A 189 -10.40 9.30 39.11
CA ASP A 189 -9.32 8.31 39.20
C ASP A 189 -9.69 6.79 39.22
N ARG A 190 -8.75 6.01 38.64
CA ARG A 190 -8.02 4.83 39.18
C ARG A 190 -8.59 3.40 39.33
N ASP A 191 -7.78 2.50 38.74
CA ASP A 191 -7.06 1.33 39.32
C ASP A 191 -7.41 -0.10 38.86
N GLU A 192 -6.36 -0.69 38.26
CA GLU A 192 -5.78 -2.04 38.36
C GLU A 192 -6.66 -3.31 38.29
N ALA A 193 -6.36 -4.19 37.32
CA ALA A 193 -5.50 -5.37 37.53
C ALA A 193 -5.63 -6.38 36.36
N GLY A 194 -4.50 -7.00 36.01
CA GLY A 194 -4.32 -7.94 34.88
C GLY A 194 -4.85 -9.38 35.08
N PRO A 195 -4.43 -10.31 34.18
CA PRO A 195 -5.27 -11.36 33.57
C PRO A 195 -5.20 -12.72 34.30
N PRO A 196 -5.92 -13.76 33.80
CA PRO A 196 -5.16 -14.84 33.12
C PRO A 196 -5.91 -15.59 31.99
N ALA A 197 -5.18 -16.54 31.43
CA ALA A 197 -5.33 -17.21 30.14
C ALA A 197 -6.20 -18.50 30.11
N ALA A 198 -6.62 -18.82 28.87
CA ALA A 198 -6.68 -20.11 28.18
C ALA A 198 -7.56 -21.30 28.65
N VAL A 199 -8.04 -22.02 27.60
CA VAL A 199 -8.46 -23.43 27.48
C VAL A 199 -9.98 -23.70 27.48
N GLY A 200 -10.50 -24.27 26.37
CA GLY A 200 -11.74 -25.07 26.42
C GLY A 200 -12.51 -25.34 25.11
N LYS A 201 -12.12 -26.43 24.43
CA LYS A 201 -12.97 -27.43 23.70
C LYS A 201 -13.63 -27.10 22.35
N ALA A 202 -13.33 -28.00 21.42
CA ALA A 202 -14.07 -28.27 20.19
C ALA A 202 -15.54 -28.65 20.48
N GLY A 203 -16.45 -28.05 19.71
CA GLY A 203 -17.86 -28.40 19.64
C GLY A 203 -18.28 -28.50 18.17
N THR A 204 -18.73 -29.68 17.78
CA THR A 204 -19.35 -30.03 16.50
C THR A 204 -20.74 -29.42 16.36
N GLY A 205 -21.06 -28.94 15.14
CA GLY A 205 -22.42 -28.95 14.61
C GLY A 205 -23.28 -27.73 14.95
N GLY A 206 -23.43 -26.85 13.96
CA GLY A 206 -24.44 -25.80 13.93
C GLY A 206 -24.22 -24.91 12.73
N SER A 207 -24.83 -25.25 11.60
CA SER A 207 -25.02 -24.29 10.50
C SER A 207 -25.95 -23.19 11.01
N VAL A 208 -25.35 -22.12 11.54
CA VAL A 208 -26.10 -20.92 11.88
C VAL A 208 -26.38 -20.22 10.56
N ASP A 209 -27.65 -20.17 10.18
CA ASP A 209 -28.16 -19.32 9.11
C ASP A 209 -27.70 -17.87 9.39
N ARG A 210 -26.61 -17.45 8.75
CA ARG A 210 -26.03 -16.11 8.88
C ARG A 210 -26.78 -15.19 7.93
N GLU A 211 -27.85 -14.61 8.45
CA GLU A 211 -28.71 -13.68 7.73
C GLU A 211 -27.93 -12.42 7.29
N GLU A 212 -27.97 -12.11 6.00
CA GLU A 212 -27.09 -11.15 5.31
C GLU A 212 -27.37 -9.70 5.75
N LEU A 213 -26.39 -9.04 6.37
CA LEU A 213 -26.44 -7.61 6.70
C LEU A 213 -26.29 -6.78 5.42
N CYS A 214 -27.07 -5.71 5.28
CA CYS A 214 -27.00 -4.84 4.11
C CYS A 214 -26.25 -3.53 4.43
N PRO A 215 -25.52 -2.97 3.44
CA PRO A 215 -24.95 -1.63 3.59
C PRO A 215 -26.08 -0.59 3.64
N PRO A 216 -25.82 0.62 4.16
CA PRO A 216 -26.77 1.73 4.09
C PRO A 216 -27.20 2.01 2.65
N ALA A 217 -28.49 2.27 2.45
CA ALA A 217 -29.03 2.62 1.13
C ALA A 217 -28.52 3.99 0.65
N THR A 218 -28.20 4.90 1.57
CA THR A 218 -27.66 6.23 1.30
C THR A 218 -26.53 6.57 2.25
N PHE A 219 -25.61 7.42 1.79
CA PHE A 219 -24.48 7.93 2.55
C PHE A 219 -24.42 9.45 2.48
N ASP A 220 -24.10 10.09 3.60
CA ASP A 220 -23.81 11.52 3.67
C ASP A 220 -22.32 11.75 3.34
N LEU A 221 -22.06 12.48 2.25
CA LEU A 221 -20.72 12.81 1.81
C LEU A 221 -20.36 14.24 2.21
N PRO A 222 -19.14 14.49 2.75
CA PRO A 222 -18.67 15.83 3.07
C PRO A 222 -18.56 16.75 1.85
N ALA A 223 -18.49 18.06 2.11
CA ALA A 223 -18.06 19.01 1.08
C ALA A 223 -16.64 18.65 0.60
N GLY A 224 -16.35 18.84 -0.69
CA GLY A 224 -15.03 18.52 -1.25
C GLY A 224 -14.81 17.02 -1.55
N ALA A 225 -15.73 16.13 -1.15
CA ALA A 225 -15.53 14.69 -1.17
C ALA A 225 -15.42 14.09 -2.58
N LEU A 226 -16.24 14.57 -3.54
CA LEU A 226 -16.21 14.09 -4.93
C LEU A 226 -15.32 14.96 -5.83
N HIS A 227 -15.29 16.25 -5.56
CA HIS A 227 -14.49 17.26 -6.26
C HIS A 227 -14.25 18.41 -5.27
N PRO A 228 -13.15 19.19 -5.35
CA PRO A 228 -12.92 20.33 -4.45
C PRO A 228 -14.14 21.24 -4.25
N ASP A 229 -14.88 21.52 -5.32
CA ASP A 229 -16.09 22.38 -5.29
C ASP A 229 -17.41 21.64 -4.95
N SER A 230 -17.37 20.33 -4.70
CA SER A 230 -18.60 19.57 -4.44
C SER A 230 -19.23 19.97 -3.09
N PRO A 231 -20.52 20.31 -3.05
CA PRO A 231 -21.21 20.58 -1.79
C PRO A 231 -21.39 19.28 -0.99
N PRO A 232 -21.66 19.37 0.33
CA PRO A 232 -22.07 18.20 1.09
C PRO A 232 -23.39 17.67 0.52
N GLN A 233 -23.48 16.36 0.35
CA GLN A 233 -24.62 15.74 -0.33
C GLN A 233 -24.89 14.32 0.16
N ARG A 234 -26.16 13.93 0.14
CA ARG A 234 -26.59 12.56 0.42
C ARG A 234 -26.78 11.81 -0.88
N LEU A 235 -26.03 10.72 -1.09
CA LEU A 235 -26.10 9.91 -2.30
C LEU A 235 -26.53 8.47 -2.00
N PRO A 236 -27.23 7.80 -2.94
CA PRO A 236 -27.47 6.37 -2.85
C PRO A 236 -26.14 5.61 -2.88
N ALA A 237 -26.11 4.42 -2.28
CA ALA A 237 -24.99 3.51 -2.37
C ALA A 237 -24.52 3.34 -3.83
N PRO A 238 -23.20 3.37 -4.10
CA PRO A 238 -22.70 3.32 -5.46
C PRO A 238 -22.94 1.94 -6.07
N THR A 239 -23.26 1.90 -7.36
CA THR A 239 -23.35 0.66 -8.15
C THR A 239 -22.49 0.78 -9.41
N PRO A 240 -22.22 -0.31 -10.14
CA PRO A 240 -21.49 -0.22 -11.41
C PRO A 240 -22.17 0.71 -12.43
N GLU A 241 -23.50 0.78 -12.42
CA GLU A 241 -24.32 1.61 -13.31
C GLU A 241 -24.39 3.07 -12.83
N ARG A 242 -24.23 3.30 -11.53
CA ARG A 242 -24.26 4.62 -10.89
C ARG A 242 -23.08 4.77 -9.92
N PRO A 243 -21.84 4.83 -10.44
CA PRO A 243 -20.68 4.97 -9.59
C PRO A 243 -20.61 6.37 -8.99
N TRP A 244 -20.02 6.49 -7.81
CA TRP A 244 -19.52 7.78 -7.37
C TRP A 244 -18.17 8.01 -8.02
N ARG A 245 -17.99 9.16 -8.67
CA ARG A 245 -16.71 9.56 -9.24
C ARG A 245 -16.05 10.60 -8.36
N THR A 246 -14.80 10.36 -7.99
CA THR A 246 -13.96 11.35 -7.32
C THR A 246 -12.90 11.88 -8.27
N GLU A 247 -12.68 13.19 -8.24
CA GLU A 247 -11.76 13.92 -9.10
C GLU A 247 -11.03 14.97 -8.28
N HIS A 248 -9.74 14.74 -8.04
CA HIS A 248 -8.90 15.65 -7.29
C HIS A 248 -7.55 15.83 -7.95
N ARG A 249 -6.91 16.94 -7.65
CA ARG A 249 -5.50 17.15 -7.97
C ARG A 249 -4.65 16.80 -6.76
N MET A 250 -3.90 15.73 -6.90
CA MET A 250 -3.05 15.18 -5.85
C MET A 250 -1.58 15.33 -6.22
N MET A 251 -0.78 15.73 -5.24
CA MET A 251 0.65 15.89 -5.38
C MET A 251 1.38 15.09 -4.30
N LYS A 252 2.55 14.57 -4.66
CA LYS A 252 3.39 13.78 -3.77
C LYS A 252 4.79 14.36 -3.73
N LEU A 253 5.09 15.12 -2.69
CA LEU A 253 6.42 15.68 -2.49
C LEU A 253 7.37 14.65 -1.92
N ARG A 254 8.62 14.70 -2.39
CA ARG A 254 9.70 13.87 -1.85
C ARG A 254 9.93 14.25 -0.39
N GLY A 255 10.03 13.24 0.48
CA GLY A 255 10.26 13.42 1.92
C GLY A 255 8.99 13.60 2.76
N HIS A 256 7.85 13.89 2.15
CA HIS A 256 6.56 13.95 2.86
C HIS A 256 5.89 12.57 2.89
N LEU A 257 5.23 12.22 3.99
CA LEU A 257 4.60 10.90 4.17
C LEU A 257 3.22 10.83 3.52
N SER A 258 2.40 11.88 3.61
CA SER A 258 1.11 11.99 2.93
C SER A 258 1.25 12.49 1.48
N ALA A 259 0.16 12.36 0.72
CA ALA A 259 -0.10 13.14 -0.49
C ALA A 259 -0.94 14.36 -0.08
N HIS A 260 -0.75 15.47 -0.78
CA HIS A 260 -1.47 16.72 -0.53
C HIS A 260 -2.34 17.08 -1.73
N LEU A 261 -3.38 17.87 -1.47
CA LEU A 261 -4.32 18.40 -2.43
C LEU A 261 -3.87 19.79 -2.88
N GLU A 262 -3.98 20.07 -4.17
CA GLU A 262 -3.76 21.39 -4.75
C GLU A 262 -4.95 21.80 -5.60
N ASP A 263 -5.09 23.09 -5.85
CA ASP A 263 -6.06 23.60 -6.80
C ASP A 263 -5.63 23.34 -8.26
N GLY A 264 -6.60 23.22 -9.14
CA GLY A 264 -6.41 23.08 -10.59
C GLY A 264 -6.85 21.72 -11.13
N GLU A 265 -6.46 21.45 -12.38
CA GLU A 265 -6.96 20.28 -13.12
C GLU A 265 -6.71 18.95 -12.38
N PRO A 266 -7.77 18.14 -12.17
CA PRO A 266 -7.67 16.83 -11.55
C PRO A 266 -6.67 15.92 -12.25
N ASN A 267 -5.84 15.26 -11.45
CA ASN A 267 -4.85 14.28 -11.93
C ASN A 267 -5.04 12.90 -11.28
N ALA A 268 -6.02 12.78 -10.39
CA ALA A 268 -6.44 11.60 -9.68
C ALA A 268 -7.95 11.41 -9.88
N VAL A 269 -8.34 10.31 -10.53
CA VAL A 269 -9.75 9.98 -10.77
C VAL A 269 -10.01 8.53 -10.34
N THR A 270 -11.04 8.34 -9.52
CA THR A 270 -11.47 7.04 -9.00
C THR A 270 -12.98 6.89 -9.12
N ASP A 271 -13.45 5.76 -9.64
CA ASP A 271 -14.85 5.39 -9.58
C ASP A 271 -15.07 4.43 -8.39
N ILE A 272 -16.04 4.72 -7.52
CA ILE A 272 -16.53 3.82 -6.48
C ILE A 272 -17.80 3.18 -7.04
N THR A 273 -17.81 1.85 -7.12
CA THR A 273 -18.79 1.09 -7.93
C THR A 273 -19.62 0.13 -7.11
N GLY A 274 -19.40 0.08 -5.80
CA GLY A 274 -20.09 -0.87 -4.94
C GLY A 274 -19.69 -0.73 -3.49
N VAL A 275 -20.58 -1.17 -2.62
CA VAL A 275 -20.31 -1.40 -1.21
C VAL A 275 -21.06 -2.65 -0.78
N ARG A 276 -20.42 -3.48 0.05
CA ARG A 276 -21.04 -4.65 0.70
C ARG A 276 -20.65 -4.70 2.16
N VAL A 277 -21.36 -5.50 2.95
CA VAL A 277 -20.99 -5.80 4.33
C VAL A 277 -20.18 -7.09 4.34
N ALA A 278 -19.17 -7.15 5.22
CA ALA A 278 -18.41 -8.36 5.49
C ALA A 278 -17.99 -8.40 6.96
N ASP A 279 -17.70 -9.59 7.48
CA ASP A 279 -17.04 -9.72 8.77
C ASP A 279 -15.56 -9.32 8.66
N ALA A 280 -14.99 -8.77 9.73
CA ALA A 280 -13.58 -8.39 9.77
C ALA A 280 -12.63 -9.56 9.41
N SER A 281 -12.96 -10.78 9.86
CA SER A 281 -12.18 -12.00 9.56
C SER A 281 -12.26 -12.42 8.09
N GLU A 282 -13.40 -12.22 7.43
CA GLU A 282 -13.59 -12.54 6.01
C GLU A 282 -12.68 -11.68 5.14
N VAL A 283 -12.53 -10.40 5.49
CA VAL A 283 -11.71 -9.45 4.75
C VAL A 283 -10.33 -9.25 5.39
N GLY A 284 -9.91 -10.16 6.27
CA GLY A 284 -8.55 -10.18 6.83
C GLY A 284 -8.09 -8.86 7.44
N VAL A 285 -8.95 -8.22 8.25
CA VAL A 285 -8.62 -7.04 9.07
C VAL A 285 -8.84 -7.32 10.55
N ALA A 286 -8.25 -6.51 11.42
CA ALA A 286 -8.35 -6.71 12.87
C ALA A 286 -9.71 -6.28 13.45
N GLY A 287 -9.99 -6.80 14.65
CA GLY A 287 -11.15 -6.44 15.46
C GLY A 287 -12.42 -7.24 15.14
N GLU A 288 -13.48 -6.95 15.89
CA GLU A 288 -14.78 -7.62 15.77
C GLU A 288 -15.80 -6.73 15.03
N GLY A 289 -16.93 -7.34 14.70
CA GLY A 289 -18.08 -6.67 14.10
C GLY A 289 -17.99 -6.48 12.58
N PRO A 290 -19.08 -6.00 11.98
CA PRO A 290 -19.17 -5.85 10.54
C PRO A 290 -18.28 -4.71 10.02
N ARG A 291 -17.90 -4.83 8.75
CA ARG A 291 -17.16 -3.82 7.99
C ARG A 291 -17.93 -3.48 6.72
N LEU A 292 -17.66 -2.28 6.20
CA LEU A 292 -18.05 -1.93 4.83
C LEU A 292 -16.88 -2.18 3.89
N VAL A 293 -17.13 -2.89 2.81
CA VAL A 293 -16.15 -3.22 1.78
C VAL A 293 -16.53 -2.49 0.50
N TRP A 294 -15.71 -1.53 0.12
CA TRP A 294 -15.93 -0.63 -1.01
C TRP A 294 -15.19 -1.13 -2.24
N ARG A 295 -15.87 -1.21 -3.37
CA ARG A 295 -15.26 -1.53 -4.67
C ARG A 295 -14.80 -0.26 -5.37
N LEU A 296 -13.49 -0.10 -5.52
CA LEU A 296 -12.84 1.07 -6.11
C LEU A 296 -12.18 0.72 -7.44
N GLN A 297 -12.34 1.58 -8.44
CA GLN A 297 -11.75 1.44 -9.77
C GLN A 297 -10.96 2.71 -10.12
N PRO A 298 -9.65 2.76 -9.82
CA PRO A 298 -8.84 3.93 -10.12
C PRO A 298 -8.52 4.04 -11.61
N ARG A 299 -8.94 5.14 -12.23
CA ARG A 299 -8.60 5.48 -13.63
C ARG A 299 -7.18 6.01 -13.79
N THR A 300 -6.60 6.49 -12.69
CA THR A 300 -5.23 6.97 -12.59
C THR A 300 -4.44 6.11 -11.60
N GLY A 301 -3.18 6.47 -11.32
CA GLY A 301 -2.31 5.71 -10.41
C GLY A 301 -1.40 6.64 -9.61
N ARG A 302 -1.98 7.62 -8.90
CA ARG A 302 -1.21 8.50 -8.02
C ARG A 302 -0.89 7.79 -6.70
N THR A 303 0.24 8.13 -6.09
CA THR A 303 0.64 7.60 -4.77
C THR A 303 -0.46 7.91 -3.75
N HIS A 304 -0.88 6.93 -2.96
CA HIS A 304 -1.93 7.07 -1.93
C HIS A 304 -3.32 7.50 -2.45
N GLN A 305 -3.58 7.44 -3.76
CA GLN A 305 -4.83 7.92 -4.36
C GLN A 305 -6.09 7.38 -3.67
N LEU A 306 -6.18 6.05 -3.53
CA LEU A 306 -7.36 5.41 -2.96
C LEU A 306 -7.51 5.68 -1.46
N ARG A 307 -6.40 5.77 -0.74
CA ARG A 307 -6.36 6.05 0.70
C ARG A 307 -6.90 7.46 0.98
N LEU A 308 -6.41 8.45 0.23
CA LEU A 308 -6.92 9.81 0.33
C LEU A 308 -8.38 9.92 -0.15
N THR A 309 -8.75 9.21 -1.23
CA THR A 309 -10.14 9.17 -1.72
C THR A 309 -11.09 8.74 -0.60
N MET A 310 -10.81 7.62 0.06
CA MET A 310 -11.65 7.11 1.14
C MET A 310 -11.70 8.06 2.34
N ARG A 311 -10.60 8.75 2.66
CA ARG A 311 -10.58 9.79 3.69
C ARG A 311 -11.42 11.02 3.32
N LEU A 312 -11.40 11.46 2.07
CA LEU A 312 -12.23 12.59 1.60
C LEU A 312 -13.72 12.27 1.59
N LEU A 313 -14.07 11.00 1.32
CA LEU A 313 -15.44 10.51 1.48
C LEU A 313 -15.90 10.43 2.95
N GLY A 314 -15.03 10.74 3.93
CA GLY A 314 -15.33 10.62 5.35
C GLY A 314 -15.30 9.19 5.89
N MET A 315 -14.74 8.26 5.11
CA MET A 315 -14.74 6.82 5.41
C MET A 315 -13.32 6.27 5.25
N PRO A 316 -12.36 6.66 6.11
CA PRO A 316 -10.98 6.22 5.98
C PRO A 316 -10.87 4.70 6.10
N ILE A 317 -9.86 4.16 5.41
CA ILE A 317 -9.56 2.73 5.40
C ILE A 317 -9.14 2.31 6.81
N VAL A 318 -9.64 1.17 7.28
CA VAL A 318 -9.24 0.62 8.59
C VAL A 318 -7.74 0.38 8.64
N ASP A 319 -7.15 0.72 9.79
CA ASP A 319 -5.71 0.58 10.07
C ASP A 319 -4.80 1.31 9.04
N ASP A 320 -5.30 2.37 8.40
CA ASP A 320 -4.45 3.29 7.63
C ASP A 320 -3.71 4.25 8.60
N PRO A 321 -2.37 4.18 8.70
CA PRO A 321 -1.61 4.93 9.71
C PRO A 321 -1.49 6.43 9.42
N ILE A 322 -1.95 6.89 8.25
CA ILE A 322 -1.89 8.31 7.88
C ILE A 322 -3.31 8.83 7.76
N TYR A 323 -4.09 8.25 6.85
CA TYR A 323 -5.34 8.87 6.43
C TYR A 323 -6.49 8.60 7.38
N ALA A 324 -6.37 7.71 8.35
CA ALA A 324 -7.37 7.53 9.39
C ALA A 324 -7.45 8.74 10.34
N GLU A 325 -6.33 9.41 10.60
CA GLU A 325 -6.22 10.44 11.63
C GLU A 325 -5.72 11.80 11.10
N ILE A 326 -5.32 11.89 9.82
CA ILE A 326 -4.86 13.14 9.23
C ILE A 326 -5.95 14.22 9.30
N SER A 327 -5.55 15.43 9.69
CA SER A 327 -6.44 16.60 9.73
C SER A 327 -6.71 17.13 8.32
N ASP A 328 -7.84 17.82 8.13
CA ASP A 328 -8.15 18.45 6.84
C ASP A 328 -7.11 19.53 6.47
N VAL A 329 -6.59 20.26 7.46
CA VAL A 329 -5.52 21.25 7.26
C VAL A 329 -4.28 20.58 6.66
N ALA A 330 -3.86 19.43 7.19
CA ALA A 330 -2.70 18.69 6.71
C ALA A 330 -2.86 18.06 5.31
N LEU A 331 -4.06 18.13 4.72
CA LEU A 331 -4.26 17.78 3.31
C LEU A 331 -3.88 18.92 2.37
N HIS A 332 -3.86 20.16 2.84
CA HIS A 332 -3.60 21.35 2.02
C HIS A 332 -2.34 22.11 2.46
N ASP A 333 -1.87 21.91 3.68
CA ASP A 333 -0.71 22.56 4.26
C ASP A 333 0.36 21.54 4.63
N LEU A 334 1.56 21.72 4.07
CA LEU A 334 2.70 20.84 4.27
C LEU A 334 3.40 21.07 5.62
N GLU A 335 3.19 22.22 6.24
CA GLU A 335 3.74 22.55 7.55
C GLU A 335 2.85 22.03 8.70
N ALA A 336 1.62 21.66 8.38
CA ALA A 336 0.70 21.11 9.36
C ALA A 336 1.20 19.75 9.89
N PRO A 337 0.97 19.48 11.19
CA PRO A 337 1.44 18.24 11.81
C PRO A 337 0.74 17.03 11.18
N LEU A 338 1.55 16.02 10.83
CA LEU A 338 1.06 14.71 10.42
C LEU A 338 0.81 13.83 11.64
N PRO A 339 -0.11 12.85 11.54
CA PRO A 339 -0.25 11.84 12.57
C PRO A 339 1.03 11.02 12.72
N TYR A 340 1.17 10.36 13.87
CA TYR A 340 2.28 9.47 14.12
C TYR A 340 2.22 8.27 13.16
N VAL A 341 3.30 8.03 12.44
CA VAL A 341 3.46 6.84 11.59
C VAL A 341 4.52 5.95 12.24
N PRO A 342 4.16 4.73 12.68
CA PRO A 342 5.12 3.82 13.30
C PRO A 342 6.35 3.57 12.43
N PHE A 343 7.51 3.47 13.08
CA PHE A 343 8.71 2.97 12.41
C PHE A 343 8.57 1.47 12.10
N ILE A 344 9.41 0.95 11.20
CA ILE A 344 9.32 -0.44 10.70
C ILE A 344 9.41 -1.47 11.84
N ASP A 345 10.21 -1.20 12.85
CA ASP A 345 10.40 -2.04 14.03
C ASP A 345 9.22 -1.99 15.01
N GLU A 346 8.42 -0.92 14.97
CA GLU A 346 7.24 -0.70 15.80
C GLU A 346 5.93 -1.18 15.15
N GLU A 347 5.97 -1.61 13.89
CA GLU A 347 4.78 -2.03 13.15
C GLU A 347 4.07 -3.21 13.81
N ASP A 348 2.77 -3.03 14.05
CA ASP A 348 1.87 -4.08 14.47
C ASP A 348 1.34 -4.84 13.24
N HIS A 349 2.01 -5.95 12.93
CA HIS A 349 1.60 -6.82 11.83
C HIS A 349 0.23 -7.48 12.03
N SER A 350 -0.37 -7.45 13.23
CA SER A 350 -1.72 -7.99 13.47
C SER A 350 -2.82 -7.09 12.94
N ARG A 351 -2.50 -5.84 12.57
CA ARG A 351 -3.43 -4.81 12.10
C ARG A 351 -3.08 -4.32 10.69
N PRO A 352 -3.23 -5.16 9.65
CA PRO A 352 -2.96 -4.74 8.29
C PRO A 352 -4.00 -3.74 7.80
N MET A 353 -3.53 -2.70 7.10
CA MET A 353 -4.41 -1.74 6.41
C MET A 353 -5.38 -2.48 5.48
N GLY A 354 -6.67 -2.17 5.58
CA GLY A 354 -7.75 -2.84 4.85
C GLY A 354 -7.86 -2.44 3.37
N LEU A 355 -6.77 -2.42 2.60
CA LEU A 355 -6.79 -2.12 1.17
C LEU A 355 -6.17 -3.25 0.35
N THR A 356 -6.98 -3.85 -0.53
CA THR A 356 -6.59 -4.97 -1.39
C THR A 356 -6.71 -4.57 -2.86
N ALA A 357 -5.65 -4.73 -3.65
CA ALA A 357 -5.72 -4.79 -5.11
C ALA A 357 -6.34 -6.12 -5.52
N LYS A 358 -7.67 -6.14 -5.70
CA LYS A 358 -8.46 -7.37 -5.82
C LYS A 358 -8.36 -7.99 -7.20
N VAL A 359 -8.48 -7.18 -8.25
CA VAL A 359 -8.50 -7.65 -9.64
C VAL A 359 -7.58 -6.81 -10.51
N LEU A 360 -6.87 -7.48 -11.42
CA LEU A 360 -6.15 -6.90 -12.53
C LEU A 360 -6.66 -7.53 -13.84
N ALA A 361 -7.15 -6.73 -14.78
CA ALA A 361 -7.61 -7.24 -16.07
C ALA A 361 -7.08 -6.39 -17.23
N PHE A 362 -6.60 -7.05 -18.28
CA PHE A 362 -5.99 -6.42 -19.47
C PHE A 362 -5.94 -7.41 -20.62
N THR A 363 -5.86 -6.90 -21.85
CA THR A 363 -5.51 -7.71 -23.03
C THR A 363 -4.00 -7.90 -23.06
N ASP A 364 -3.53 -9.14 -23.08
CA ASP A 364 -2.10 -9.45 -23.11
C ASP A 364 -1.46 -8.86 -24.37
N PRO A 365 -0.38 -8.06 -24.24
CA PRO A 365 0.18 -7.31 -25.35
C PRO A 365 1.01 -8.18 -26.30
N LEU A 366 1.26 -9.45 -25.95
CA LEU A 366 2.00 -10.40 -26.76
C LEU A 366 1.06 -11.39 -27.46
N THR A 367 0.03 -11.89 -26.77
CA THR A 367 -0.89 -12.89 -27.31
C THR A 367 -2.19 -12.32 -27.85
N GLY A 368 -2.61 -11.14 -27.36
CA GLY A 368 -3.92 -10.56 -27.67
C GLY A 368 -5.08 -11.17 -26.88
N GLU A 369 -4.80 -12.08 -25.93
CA GLU A 369 -5.83 -12.71 -25.10
C GLU A 369 -6.23 -11.82 -23.91
N ASP A 370 -7.52 -11.80 -23.58
CA ASP A 370 -7.99 -11.10 -22.40
C ASP A 370 -7.65 -11.89 -21.13
N ARG A 371 -6.90 -11.25 -20.23
CA ARG A 371 -6.52 -11.81 -18.94
C ARG A 371 -7.27 -11.09 -17.82
N ARG A 372 -7.78 -11.87 -16.86
CA ARG A 372 -8.35 -11.37 -15.61
C ARG A 372 -7.77 -12.19 -14.46
N ILE A 373 -7.00 -11.53 -13.61
CA ILE A 373 -6.38 -12.13 -12.44
C ILE A 373 -7.03 -11.55 -11.20
N GLU A 374 -7.49 -12.43 -10.31
CA GLU A 374 -8.09 -12.07 -9.02
C GLU A 374 -7.33 -12.76 -7.89
N THR A 375 -7.14 -12.03 -6.79
CA THR A 375 -6.55 -12.63 -5.58
C THR A 375 -7.62 -13.31 -4.72
N PRO A 376 -7.39 -14.56 -4.28
CA PRO A 376 -8.28 -15.22 -3.31
C PRO A 376 -8.03 -14.77 -1.86
N TYR A 377 -6.87 -14.13 -1.60
CA TYR A 377 -6.43 -13.63 -0.30
C TYR A 377 -6.95 -12.23 0.03
#